data_AF-A0A1J5S908-F1
#
_entry.id   AF-A0A1J5S908-F1
#
_cell.length_a   1.000
_cell.length_b   1.000
_cell.length_c   1.000
_cell.angle_alpha   90.00
_cell.angle_beta   90.00
_cell.angle_gamma   90.00
#
_symmetry.space_group_name_H-M   'P 1'
#
loop_
_entity.id
_entity.type
_entity.pdbx_description
1 polymer ?
#
loop_
_entity_poly.entity_id
_entity_poly.type
_entity_poly.pdbx_seq_one_letter_code
_entity_poly.pdbx_strand_id
1 'polypeptide(L)'
;MKPQLINKVLGLAFLAGVLAAPAAFAEETPQNCKAGMDALSKEYADTGLSMPPKPSGGTMHGVQGHTHSSAELTVMRTHFAEAQRACDEGKDHESMLHQDVVRSILRLPPQEHPASHHYTKPKE
;
A
#
# COMPACT_ATOMS: atom_id res chain seq x y z
N MET A 1 -58.23 -21.08 7.49
CA MET A 1 -58.77 -20.07 8.44
C MET A 1 -57.85 -20.04 9.67
N LYS A 2 -57.32 -18.85 10.03
CA LYS A 2 -56.66 -18.58 11.32
C LYS A 2 -57.73 -18.39 12.40
N PRO A 3 -57.34 -18.49 13.67
CA PRO A 3 -57.36 -17.26 14.46
C PRO A 3 -56.04 -16.96 15.20
N GLN A 4 -55.84 -15.66 15.39
CA GLN A 4 -54.76 -14.95 16.07
C GLN A 4 -55.12 -14.69 17.54
N LEU A 5 -54.13 -14.48 18.41
CA LEU A 5 -54.16 -13.66 19.65
C LEU A 5 -52.76 -13.77 20.32
N ILE A 6 -51.79 -12.86 20.14
CA ILE A 6 -51.61 -11.47 20.63
C ILE A 6 -51.58 -11.34 22.17
N ASN A 7 -50.36 -11.12 22.71
CA ASN A 7 -49.97 -10.26 23.86
C ASN A 7 -48.59 -10.73 24.38
N LYS A 8 -47.61 -9.94 24.82
CA LYS A 8 -47.46 -8.49 25.04
C LYS A 8 -45.96 -8.18 25.13
N VAL A 9 -45.60 -7.05 24.52
CA VAL A 9 -44.48 -6.13 24.77
C VAL A 9 -43.85 -6.20 26.17
N LEU A 10 -42.50 -6.27 26.25
CA LEU A 10 -41.72 -5.36 27.10
C LEU A 10 -40.25 -5.34 26.65
N GLY A 11 -39.81 -4.21 26.12
CA GLY A 11 -38.40 -3.94 25.88
C GLY A 11 -37.66 -3.62 27.18
N LEU A 12 -36.36 -3.89 27.19
CA LEU A 12 -35.43 -3.25 28.11
C LEU A 12 -34.09 -3.07 27.39
N ALA A 13 -33.79 -1.81 27.12
CA ALA A 13 -32.49 -1.33 26.71
C ALA A 13 -31.52 -1.42 27.90
N PHE A 14 -30.32 -1.92 27.63
CA PHE A 14 -29.08 -1.66 28.38
C PHE A 14 -28.00 -1.53 27.29
N LEU A 15 -27.71 -0.34 26.77
CA LEU A 15 -26.74 0.65 27.26
C LEU A 15 -25.35 0.08 27.61
N ALA A 16 -24.42 0.45 26.72
CA ALA A 16 -23.02 0.84 26.96
C ALA A 16 -21.99 -0.25 27.29
N GLY A 17 -20.98 -0.35 26.41
CA GLY A 17 -19.67 -0.87 26.79
C GLY A 17 -19.00 -1.79 25.78
N VAL A 18 -19.00 -1.47 24.49
CA VAL A 18 -17.95 -2.02 23.61
C VAL A 18 -17.03 -0.86 23.24
N LEU A 19 -15.83 -0.93 23.80
CA LEU A 19 -14.69 -0.08 23.49
C LEU A 19 -14.65 0.18 21.99
N ALA A 20 -14.72 1.45 21.62
CA ALA A 20 -14.32 1.90 20.29
C ALA A 20 -12.86 1.48 20.11
N ALA A 21 -12.65 0.36 19.42
CA ALA A 21 -11.34 0.07 18.85
C ALA A 21 -11.01 1.28 17.97
N PRO A 22 -9.86 1.96 18.16
CA PRO A 22 -9.41 2.84 17.10
C PRO A 22 -9.30 1.94 15.88
N ALA A 23 -10.04 2.27 14.83
CA ALA A 23 -9.77 1.78 13.50
C ALA A 23 -8.37 2.32 13.16
N ALA A 24 -7.34 1.61 13.63
CA ALA A 24 -6.03 1.67 13.04
C ALA A 24 -6.28 1.44 11.56
N PHE A 25 -5.85 2.41 10.76
CA PHE A 25 -5.85 2.35 9.32
C PHE A 25 -5.13 1.06 8.91
N ALA A 26 -5.88 -0.02 8.78
CA ALA A 26 -5.44 -1.19 8.05
C ALA A 26 -5.55 -0.78 6.60
N GLU A 27 -4.54 -0.06 6.10
CA GLU A 27 -4.28 -0.08 4.67
C GLU A 27 -4.08 -1.56 4.32
N GLU A 28 -5.05 -2.12 3.60
CA GLU A 28 -4.93 -3.47 3.05
C GLU A 28 -3.63 -3.51 2.24
N THR A 29 -2.67 -4.30 2.71
CA THR A 29 -1.43 -4.52 1.97
C THR A 29 -1.76 -5.16 0.63
N PRO A 30 -1.33 -4.57 -0.49
CA PRO A 30 -1.67 -5.06 -1.80
C PRO A 30 -1.20 -6.50 -2.03
N GLN A 31 -2.14 -7.40 -2.33
CA GLN A 31 -1.87 -8.83 -2.51
C GLN A 31 -1.34 -9.18 -3.92
N ASN A 32 -1.26 -8.19 -4.82
CA ASN A 32 -0.73 -8.35 -6.17
C ASN A 32 0.00 -7.07 -6.59
N CYS A 33 0.89 -7.20 -7.58
CA CYS A 33 1.76 -6.11 -7.98
C CYS A 33 1.00 -4.87 -8.47
N LYS A 34 -0.17 -5.03 -9.12
CA LYS A 34 -0.95 -3.90 -9.65
C LYS A 34 -1.53 -3.03 -8.56
N ALA A 35 -2.21 -3.65 -7.59
CA ALA A 35 -2.70 -2.93 -6.42
C ALA A 35 -1.52 -2.27 -5.65
N GLY A 36 -0.36 -2.93 -5.64
CA GLY A 36 0.88 -2.41 -5.07
C GLY A 36 1.36 -1.14 -5.76
N MET A 37 1.43 -1.16 -7.10
CA MET A 37 1.82 -0.01 -7.91
C MET A 37 0.82 1.14 -7.79
N ASP A 38 -0.48 0.86 -7.77
CA ASP A 38 -1.52 1.88 -7.63
C ASP A 38 -1.42 2.59 -6.27
N ALA A 39 -1.27 1.82 -5.18
CA ALA A 39 -1.06 2.37 -3.85
C ALA A 39 0.24 3.20 -3.78
N LEU A 40 1.35 2.64 -4.26
CA LEU A 40 2.65 3.30 -4.24
C LEU A 40 2.67 4.60 -5.06
N SER A 41 2.00 4.61 -6.22
CA SER A 41 1.85 5.80 -7.06
C SER A 41 1.09 6.90 -6.33
N LYS A 42 0.01 6.54 -5.63
CA LYS A 42 -0.78 7.47 -4.82
C LYS A 42 0.02 8.01 -3.63
N GLU A 43 0.64 7.14 -2.84
CA GLU A 43 1.48 7.53 -1.70
C GLU A 43 2.62 8.45 -2.14
N TYR A 44 3.26 8.13 -3.28
CA TYR A 44 4.28 8.97 -3.86
C TYR A 44 3.74 10.35 -4.23
N ALA A 45 2.59 10.43 -4.89
CA ALA A 45 1.96 11.72 -5.21
C ALA A 45 1.63 12.54 -3.96
N ASP A 46 1.18 11.87 -2.89
CA ASP A 46 0.84 12.49 -1.60
C ASP A 46 2.06 13.11 -0.90
N THR A 47 3.29 12.67 -1.23
CA THR A 47 4.53 13.31 -0.73
C THR A 47 4.81 14.68 -1.34
N GLY A 48 4.15 15.03 -2.45
CA GLY A 48 4.41 16.28 -3.18
C GLY A 48 5.83 16.39 -3.76
N LEU A 49 6.60 15.30 -3.76
CA LEU A 49 7.93 15.26 -4.35
C LEU A 49 7.80 15.33 -5.88
N SER A 50 8.27 16.44 -6.46
CA SER A 50 8.45 16.52 -7.90
C SER A 50 9.82 15.95 -8.25
N MET A 51 9.88 14.83 -8.97
CA MET A 51 11.14 14.32 -9.50
C MET A 51 11.62 15.25 -10.63
N PRO A 52 12.76 15.96 -10.48
CA PRO A 52 13.28 16.76 -11.57
C PRO A 52 13.68 15.82 -12.74
N PRO A 53 13.48 16.24 -14.00
CA PRO A 53 13.80 15.42 -15.17
C PRO A 53 15.30 15.10 -15.28
N LYS A 54 16.16 15.86 -14.60
CA LYS A 54 17.61 15.64 -14.49
C LYS A 54 17.98 15.56 -13.01
N PRO A 55 18.88 14.65 -12.59
CA PRO A 55 19.43 14.68 -11.24
C PRO A 55 20.14 16.02 -11.03
N SER A 56 19.52 16.92 -10.28
CA SER A 56 20.13 18.15 -9.79
C SER A 56 20.99 17.80 -8.59
N GLY A 57 22.21 18.31 -8.47
CA GLY A 57 22.93 18.20 -7.20
C GLY A 57 22.14 18.97 -6.14
N GLY A 58 21.55 18.29 -5.16
CA GLY A 58 20.75 18.95 -4.14
C GLY A 58 19.72 18.07 -3.45
N THR A 59 18.97 18.71 -2.57
CA THR A 59 17.90 18.11 -1.78
C THR A 59 16.56 18.61 -2.30
N MET A 60 15.59 17.71 -2.40
CA MET A 60 14.22 18.00 -2.78
C MET A 60 13.34 17.90 -1.54
N HIS A 61 12.52 18.93 -1.35
CA HIS A 61 11.59 19.01 -0.24
C HIS A 61 10.17 18.75 -0.77
N GLY A 62 9.53 17.73 -0.22
CA GLY A 62 8.10 17.46 -0.35
C GLY A 62 7.32 18.03 0.82
N VAL A 63 6.07 17.60 0.95
CA VAL A 63 5.23 17.92 2.10
C VAL A 63 5.51 16.97 3.26
N GLN A 64 4.93 17.23 4.44
CA GLN A 64 4.95 16.32 5.60
C GLN A 64 6.36 15.87 6.05
N GLY A 65 7.40 16.67 5.80
CA GLY A 65 8.77 16.35 6.19
C GLY A 65 9.51 15.40 5.24
N HIS A 66 8.93 15.09 4.07
CA HIS A 66 9.66 14.40 3.01
C HIS A 66 10.79 15.28 2.50
N THR A 67 12.03 14.83 2.71
CA THR A 67 13.24 15.55 2.30
C THR A 67 14.23 14.49 1.84
N HIS A 68 14.53 14.49 0.54
CA HIS A 68 15.36 13.46 -0.09
C HIS A 68 16.44 14.11 -0.95
N SER A 69 17.62 13.53 -0.95
CA SER A 69 18.65 13.87 -1.93
C SER A 69 18.19 13.48 -3.34
N SER A 70 18.75 14.16 -4.33
CA SER A 70 18.53 13.79 -5.73
C SER A 70 19.03 12.39 -6.09
N ALA A 71 20.02 11.88 -5.38
CA ALA A 71 20.50 10.51 -5.52
C ALA A 71 19.42 9.51 -5.07
N GLU A 72 18.81 9.72 -3.91
CA GLU A 72 17.70 8.89 -3.41
C GLU A 72 16.51 8.92 -4.38
N LEU A 73 16.14 10.09 -4.89
CA LEU A 73 15.06 10.20 -5.88
C LEU A 73 15.39 9.50 -7.21
N THR A 74 16.67 9.49 -7.61
CA THR A 74 17.10 8.77 -8.81
C THR A 74 16.99 7.27 -8.63
N VAL A 75 17.45 6.75 -7.48
CA VAL A 75 17.30 5.33 -7.12
C VAL A 75 15.83 4.95 -7.07
N MET A 76 15.02 5.75 -6.38
CA MET A 76 13.58 5.56 -6.28
C MET A 76 12.91 5.51 -7.67
N ARG A 77 13.29 6.39 -8.61
CA ARG A 77 12.79 6.38 -9.98
C ARG A 77 13.12 5.08 -10.73
N THR A 78 14.36 4.61 -10.58
CA THR A 78 14.79 3.35 -11.20
C THR A 78 13.97 2.19 -10.67
N HIS A 79 13.87 2.05 -9.35
CA HIS A 79 13.08 0.97 -8.75
C HIS A 79 11.59 1.07 -9.07
N PHE A 80 11.01 2.27 -9.14
CA PHE A 80 9.62 2.44 -9.55
C PHE A 80 9.39 1.94 -10.99
N ALA A 81 10.30 2.27 -11.91
CA ALA A 81 10.23 1.81 -13.30
C ALA A 81 10.44 0.29 -13.43
N GLU A 82 11.36 -0.28 -12.66
CA GLU A 82 11.60 -1.72 -12.62
C GLU A 82 10.43 -2.48 -12.00
N ALA A 83 9.82 -1.94 -10.95
CA ALA A 83 8.61 -2.48 -10.35
C ALA A 83 7.46 -2.57 -11.36
N GLN A 84 7.22 -1.48 -12.12
CA GLN A 84 6.20 -1.46 -13.16
C GLN A 84 6.48 -2.50 -14.24
N ARG A 85 7.71 -2.52 -14.78
CA ARG A 85 8.11 -3.48 -15.81
C ARG A 85 7.93 -4.93 -15.32
N ALA A 86 8.38 -5.25 -14.11
CA ALA A 86 8.23 -6.58 -13.54
C ALA A 86 6.76 -6.98 -13.39
N CYS A 87 5.90 -6.05 -12.97
CA CYS A 87 4.45 -6.28 -12.88
C CYS A 87 3.83 -6.54 -14.26
N ASP A 88 4.19 -5.75 -15.27
CA ASP A 88 3.70 -5.91 -16.65
C ASP A 88 4.16 -7.24 -17.28
N GLU A 89 5.33 -7.75 -16.87
CA GLU A 89 5.88 -9.05 -17.27
C GLU A 89 5.31 -10.25 -16.46
N GLY A 90 4.41 -10.01 -15.50
CA GLY A 90 3.84 -11.06 -14.63
C GLY A 90 4.81 -11.60 -13.57
N LYS A 91 5.86 -10.83 -13.25
CA LYS A 91 6.84 -11.13 -12.20
C LYS A 91 6.44 -10.41 -10.91
N ASP A 92 5.29 -10.80 -10.35
CA ASP A 92 4.68 -10.10 -9.23
C ASP A 92 5.60 -9.98 -8.01
N HIS A 93 6.28 -11.07 -7.64
CA HIS A 93 7.23 -11.05 -6.51
C HIS A 93 8.37 -10.06 -6.74
N GLU A 94 8.99 -10.07 -7.92
CA GLU A 94 10.08 -9.14 -8.25
C GLU A 94 9.57 -7.69 -8.24
N SER A 95 8.36 -7.44 -8.77
CA SER A 95 7.74 -6.12 -8.70
C SER A 95 7.61 -5.64 -7.26
N MET A 96 7.07 -6.48 -6.37
CA MET A 96 6.89 -6.14 -4.96
C MET A 96 8.23 -5.89 -4.24
N LEU A 97 9.31 -6.59 -4.61
CA LEU A 97 10.66 -6.30 -4.09
C LEU A 97 11.14 -4.89 -4.49
N HIS A 98 10.93 -4.48 -5.75
CA HIS A 98 11.25 -3.12 -6.17
C HIS A 98 10.35 -2.07 -5.50
N GLN A 99 9.07 -2.38 -5.27
CA GLN A 99 8.15 -1.51 -4.54
C GLN A 99 8.62 -1.27 -3.10
N ASP A 100 9.11 -2.30 -2.41
CA ASP A 100 9.67 -2.18 -1.07
C ASP A 100 10.89 -1.25 -0.99
N VAL A 101 11.75 -1.25 -2.01
CA VAL A 101 12.85 -0.28 -2.08
C VAL A 101 12.31 1.15 -2.14
N VAL A 102 11.31 1.42 -3.00
CA VAL A 102 10.67 2.74 -3.09
C VAL A 102 10.02 3.12 -1.75
N ARG A 103 9.27 2.20 -1.14
CA ARG A 103 8.62 2.42 0.16
C ARG A 103 9.63 2.72 1.27
N SER A 104 10.77 2.03 1.28
CA SER A 104 11.85 2.31 2.24
C SER A 104 12.41 3.72 2.11
N ILE A 105 12.59 4.21 0.87
CA ILE A 105 13.05 5.58 0.61
C ILE A 105 12.01 6.59 1.08
N LEU A 106 10.73 6.32 0.83
CA LEU A 106 9.62 7.16 1.27
C LEU A 106 9.29 7.01 2.77
N ARG A 107 9.97 6.13 3.50
CA ARG A 107 9.69 5.79 4.92
C ARG A 107 8.27 5.30 5.16
N LEU A 108 7.75 4.55 4.18
CA LEU A 108 6.45 3.89 4.23
C LEU A 108 6.61 2.46 4.81
N PRO A 109 5.58 1.88 5.43
CA PRO A 109 5.65 0.50 5.92
C PRO A 109 5.88 -0.46 4.75
N PRO A 110 6.69 -1.53 4.90
CA PRO A 110 6.93 -2.51 3.84
C PRO A 110 5.64 -3.24 3.45
N GLN A 111 5.58 -3.79 2.24
CA GLN A 111 4.46 -4.65 1.83
C GLN A 111 4.61 -6.07 2.39
N GLU A 112 3.50 -6.74 2.61
CA GLU A 112 3.51 -8.18 2.89
C GLU A 112 3.78 -8.95 1.60
N HIS A 113 4.89 -9.69 1.57
CA HIS A 113 5.22 -10.57 0.44
C HIS A 113 4.69 -11.99 0.67
N PRO A 114 4.25 -12.71 -0.37
CA PRO A 114 4.03 -14.14 -0.26
C PRO A 114 5.33 -14.84 0.15
N ALA A 115 5.23 -15.82 1.07
CA ALA A 115 6.37 -16.48 1.73
C ALA A 115 7.29 -17.33 0.81
N SER A 116 7.15 -17.24 -0.51
CA SER A 116 7.74 -18.19 -1.43
C SER A 116 8.59 -17.50 -2.50
N HIS A 117 9.89 -17.67 -2.38
CA HIS A 117 10.92 -17.42 -3.40
C HIS A 117 10.91 -18.51 -4.51
N HIS A 118 9.79 -19.20 -4.74
CA HIS A 118 9.74 -20.30 -5.69
C HIS A 118 9.65 -19.78 -7.12
N TYR A 119 10.83 -19.62 -7.71
CA TYR A 119 11.09 -19.73 -9.14
C TYR A 119 10.50 -21.05 -9.64
N THR A 120 9.29 -21.04 -10.21
CA THR A 120 8.83 -22.18 -11.01
C THR A 120 9.62 -22.13 -12.30
N LYS A 121 10.52 -23.11 -12.49
CA LYS A 121 11.18 -23.32 -13.79
C LYS A 121 10.10 -23.33 -14.90
N PRO A 122 10.34 -22.72 -16.06
CA PRO A 122 9.40 -22.84 -17.18
C PRO A 122 9.15 -24.33 -17.42
N LYS A 123 7.87 -24.69 -17.59
CA LYS A 123 7.49 -26.06 -17.95
C LYS A 123 8.13 -26.39 -19.30
N GLU A 124 8.99 -27.40 -19.32
CA GLU A 124 9.46 -28.07 -20.54
C GLU A 124 8.31 -28.78 -21.26
#